data_AF-A0A920RZS9-F1
#
_entry.id   AF-A0A920RZS9-F1
#
_cell.length_a   1.000
_cell.length_b   1.000
_cell.length_c   1.000
_cell.angle_alpha   90.00
_cell.angle_beta   90.00
_cell.angle_gamma   90.00
#
_symmetry.space_group_name_H-M   'P 1'
#
loop_
_entity.id
_entity.type
_entity.pdbx_description
1 polymer ?
#
loop_
_entity_poly.entity_id
_entity_poly.type
_entity_poly.pdbx_seq_one_letter_code
_entity_poly.pdbx_strand_id
1 'polypeptide(L)' 'MRAPSLNCEVGAIVKSLLLRTEENFILCLVAGDKRCSLNKVKKILNMKDVSMADADQVKKQTGFQ' A
#
# COMPACT_ATOMS: atom_id res chain seq x y z
N MET A 1 -15.72 12.52 6.76
CA MET A 1 -16.41 12.89 5.51
C MET A 1 -15.74 12.15 4.36
N ARG A 2 -16.48 11.39 3.54
CA ARG A 2 -15.98 10.70 2.34
C ARG A 2 -16.57 11.39 1.12
N ALA A 3 -15.71 11.85 0.20
CA ALA A 3 -16.15 12.51 -1.03
C ALA A 3 -16.90 11.52 -1.94
N PRO A 4 -18.03 11.91 -2.55
CA PRO A 4 -18.64 11.19 -3.67
C PRO A 4 -17.78 11.48 -4.91
N SER A 5 -16.59 10.91 -4.95
CA SER A 5 -15.66 11.10 -6.07
C SER A 5 -15.75 9.87 -6.98
N LEU A 6 -16.37 10.14 -8.13
CA LEU A 6 -16.58 9.25 -9.27
C LEU A 6 -17.58 8.11 -9.07
N ASN A 7 -18.48 8.01 -10.05
CA ASN A 7 -19.41 6.91 -10.32
C ASN A 7 -18.65 5.64 -10.76
N CYS A 8 -17.61 5.28 -10.03
CA CYS A 8 -16.77 4.12 -10.24
C CYS A 8 -17.34 2.94 -9.45
N GLU A 9 -17.45 1.78 -10.10
CA GLU A 9 -17.87 0.54 -9.44
C GLU A 9 -17.08 0.33 -8.14
N VAL A 10 -17.75 -0.17 -7.10
CA VAL A 10 -17.17 -0.43 -5.78
C VAL A 10 -16.09 -1.52 -5.93
N GLY A 11 -14.87 -1.10 -6.30
CA GLY A 11 -13.76 -1.97 -6.69
C GLY A 11 -12.76 -1.33 -7.66
N ALA A 12 -13.14 -0.27 -8.39
CA ALA A 12 -12.24 0.44 -9.31
C ALA A 12 -11.28 1.42 -8.61
N ILE A 13 -11.53 1.74 -7.34
CA ILE A 13 -10.62 2.56 -6.53
C ILE A 13 -9.50 1.65 -6.01
N VAL A 14 -8.27 1.90 -6.45
CA VAL A 14 -7.07 1.19 -5.98
C VAL A 14 -6.40 2.01 -4.89
N LYS A 15 -6.05 1.37 -3.78
CA LYS A 15 -5.25 1.92 -2.70
C LYS A 15 -3.78 1.59 -2.95
N SER A 16 -2.97 2.63 -3.03
CA SER A 16 -1.51 2.54 -3.07
C SER A 16 -0.99 2.43 -1.64
N LEU A 17 -0.31 1.33 -1.31
CA LEU A 17 0.32 1.12 -0.01
C LEU A 17 1.83 1.01 -0.21
N LEU A 18 2.60 1.86 0.46
CA LEU A 18 4.06 1.74 0.45
C LEU A 18 4.49 0.81 1.59
N LEU A 19 5.15 -0.29 1.22
CA LEU A 19 5.70 -1.27 2.14
C LEU A 19 7.21 -1.07 2.25
N ARG A 20 7.72 -1.10 3.47
CA ARG A 20 9.15 -1.12 3.77
C ARG A 20 9.61 -2.57 3.90
N THR A 21 10.69 -2.90 3.21
CA THR A 21 11.43 -4.16 3.34
C THR A 21 12.81 -3.88 3.96
N GLU A 22 13.61 -4.92 4.18
CA GLU A 22 14.95 -4.81 4.78
C GLU A 22 15.85 -3.79 4.07
N GLU A 23 15.80 -3.75 2.73
CA GLU A 23 16.69 -2.90 1.94
C GLU A 23 15.96 -1.92 1.02
N ASN A 24 14.68 -2.17 0.72
CA ASN A 24 13.94 -1.44 -0.33
C ASN A 24 12.51 -1.08 0.08
N PHE A 25 11.87 -0.22 -0.71
CA PHE A 25 10.44 0.08 -0.60
C PHE A 25 9.67 -0.52 -1.77
N ILE A 26 8.50 -1.08 -1.49
CA ILE A 26 7.63 -1.71 -2.48
C ILE A 26 6.29 -0.99 -2.51
N LEU A 27 5.86 -0.57 -3.69
CA LEU A 27 4.52 -0.05 -3.90
C LEU A 27 3.54 -1.20 -4.16
N CYS A 28 2.58 -1.39 -3.26
CA CYS A 28 1.55 -2.41 -3.35
C CYS A 28 0.22 -1.76 -3.74
N LEU A 29 -0.34 -2.18 -4.88
CA LEU A 29 -1.63 -1.72 -5.39
C LEU A 29 -2.72 -2.73 -4.99
N VAL A 30 -3.67 -2.28 -4.18
CA VAL A 30 -4.72 -3.15 -3.62
C VAL A 30 -6.08 -2.53 -3.88
N ALA A 31 -7.07 -3.33 -4.28
CA ALA A 31 -8.43 -2.84 -4.42
C ALA A 31 -8.91 -2.22 -3.09
N GLY A 32 -9.56 -1.06 -3.15
CA GLY A 32 -9.88 -0.24 -1.98
C GLY A 32 -10.90 -0.88 -1.02
N ASP A 33 -11.66 -1.85 -1.52
CA ASP A 33 -12.59 -2.73 -0.79
C ASP A 33 -11.87 -3.92 -0.12
N LYS A 34 -10.62 -4.21 -0.50
CA LYS A 34 -9.85 -5.36 0.00
C LYS A 34 -8.78 -4.94 1.01
N ARG A 35 -8.51 -5.85 1.95
CA ARG A 35 -7.43 -5.70 2.94
C ARG A 35 -6.17 -6.41 2.46
N CYS A 36 -5.07 -5.68 2.40
CA CYS A 36 -3.74 -6.26 2.18
C CYS A 36 -3.30 -7.06 3.41
N SER A 37 -2.91 -8.32 3.23
CA SER A 37 -2.35 -9.15 4.30
C SER A 37 -0.82 -9.16 4.18
N LEU A 38 -0.14 -8.50 5.13
CA LEU A 38 1.33 -8.46 5.17
C LEU A 38 1.94 -9.87 5.21
N ASN A 39 1.31 -10.82 5.90
CA ASN A 39 1.80 -12.21 5.96
C ASN A 39 1.79 -12.89 4.59
N LYS A 40 0.78 -12.62 3.75
CA LYS A 40 0.75 -13.14 2.38
C LYS A 40 1.81 -12.47 1.53
N VAL A 41 1.97 -11.15 1.67
CA VAL A 41 3.01 -10.39 0.95
C VAL A 41 4.42 -10.88 1.31
N LYS A 42 4.71 -11.10 2.60
CA LYS A 42 5.97 -11.70 3.08
C LYS A 42 6.27 -13.04 2.41
N LYS A 43 5.26 -13.91 2.29
CA LYS A 43 5.39 -15.21 1.60
C LYS A 43 5.62 -15.06 0.10
N ILE A 44 4.91 -14.14 -0.57
CA ILE A 44 5.04 -13.90 -2.01
C ILE A 44 6.42 -13.32 -2.36
N LEU A 45 6.90 -12.38 -1.55
CA LEU A 45 8.20 -11.74 -1.74
C LEU A 45 9.37 -12.56 -1.15
N ASN A 46 9.07 -13.65 -0.45
CA ASN A 46 10.03 -14.46 0.31
C ASN A 46 10.90 -13.63 1.27
N MET A 47 10.32 -12.61 1.88
CA MET A 47 10.98 -11.68 2.82
C MET A 47 10.37 -11.81 4.21
N LYS A 48 11.21 -11.81 5.25
CA LYS A 48 10.75 -11.93 6.64
C LYS A 48 10.34 -10.57 7.20
N ASP A 49 11.08 -9.53 6.89
CA ASP A 49 10.79 -8.17 7.31
C ASP A 49 10.14 -7.35 6.20
N VAL A 50 8.80 -7.39 6.21
CA VAL A 50 7.95 -6.48 5.43
C VAL A 50 7.00 -5.80 6.40
N SER A 51 6.97 -4.47 6.37
CA SER A 51 6.14 -3.61 7.22
C SER A 51 5.57 -2.46 6.40
N MET A 52 4.61 -1.72 6.94
CA MET A 52 4.17 -0.48 6.27
C MET A 52 5.24 0.59 6.45
N ALA A 53 5.44 1.40 5.41
CA ALA A 53 6.30 2.57 5.51
C ALA A 53 5.64 3.64 6.40
N ASP A 54 6.44 4.29 7.22
CA ASP A 54 5.99 5.40 8.06
C ASP A 54 5.77 6.67 7.21
N ALA A 55 5.02 7.65 7.73
CA ALA A 55 4.66 8.86 6.99
C ALA A 55 5.89 9.62 6.44
N ASP A 56 6.95 9.74 7.24
CA ASP A 56 8.20 10.38 6.82
C ASP A 56 8.89 9.61 5.68
N GLN A 57 8.81 8.28 5.69
CA GLN A 57 9.37 7.44 4.64
C GLN A 57 8.56 7.54 3.35
N VAL A 58 7.23 7.58 3.46
CA VAL A 58 6.34 7.82 2.32
C VAL A 58 6.67 9.17 1.67
N LYS A 59 6.80 10.23 2.47
CA LYS A 59 7.15 11.56 1.97
C LYS A 59 8.53 11.58 1.32
N LYS A 60 9.53 10.93 1.94
CA LYS A 60 10.89 10.87 1.41
C LYS A 60 10.99 10.09 0.09
N GLN A 61 10.25 8.98 -0.04
CA GLN A 61 10.34 8.09 -1.21
C GLN A 61 9.43 8.49 -2.36
N THR A 62 8.28 9.09 -2.05
CA THR A 62 7.24 9.35 -3.07
C THR A 62 6.96 10.83 -3.27
N GLY A 63 7.40 11.70 -2.35
CA GLY A 63 7.10 13.15 -2.37
C GLY A 63 5.67 13.50 -1.94
N PHE A 64 4.81 12.51 -1.69
CA PHE A 64 3.42 12.71 -1.28
C PHE A 64 3.27 12.85 0.25
N GLN A 65 2.33 13.69 0.68
CA GLN A 65 2.01 13.98 2.08
C GLN A 65 0.53 13.75 2.37
#